data_AF-A0A1G5A5E9-F1
#
_entry.id   AF-A0A1G5A5E9-F1
#
_cell.length_a   1.000
_cell.length_b   1.000
_cell.length_c   1.000
_cell.angle_alpha   90.00
_cell.angle_beta   90.00
_cell.angle_gamma   90.00
#
_symmetry.space_group_name_H-M   'P 1'
#
loop_
_entity.id
_entity.type
_entity.pdbx_description
1 polymer ?
#
loop_
_entity_poly.entity_id
_entity_poly.type
_entity_poly.pdbx_seq_one_letter_code
_entity_poly.pdbx_strand_id
1 'polypeptide(L)'
;MTLKTLLAATALVAFPLAASAAGDAAAPDQNLRIQHHMMSIGKDGVQRDSRYADLMFRRAGSVWVERELPPALREDHDHEAREGKVHIGHAHADNTAAPLWVRRDAAGKVEVGMVLREQRKLIEIDAANYGNVGYSGSWANSYWLVDPASLARMKNLGTAGKGVQRYELQQGAGTLRIDWDTAGRYARKIEQRNARGTSINVMTASVIPAPKTLPWKAVEGYERGDYSDLLD
;
A
#
# COMPACT_ATOMS: atom_id res chain seq x y z
N MET A 1 10.37 -20.47 26.69
CA MET A 1 10.82 -20.24 25.30
C MET A 1 9.76 -19.40 24.60
N THR A 2 10.09 -18.14 24.32
CA THR A 2 9.20 -17.14 23.74
C THR A 2 8.86 -17.48 22.28
N LEU A 3 7.56 -17.55 22.00
CA LEU A 3 7.00 -17.85 20.69
C LEU A 3 7.22 -16.63 19.77
N LYS A 4 8.27 -16.65 18.96
CA LYS A 4 8.49 -15.65 17.90
C LYS A 4 7.46 -15.89 16.81
N THR A 5 6.42 -15.06 16.78
CA THR A 5 5.44 -14.98 15.70
C THR A 5 6.16 -14.54 14.42
N LEU A 6 6.54 -15.51 13.59
CA LEU A 6 6.91 -15.25 12.20
C LEU A 6 5.62 -14.91 11.44
N LEU A 7 5.19 -13.65 11.48
CA LEU A 7 4.47 -13.10 10.34
C LEU A 7 5.52 -12.94 9.25
N ALA A 8 5.60 -13.92 8.36
CA ALA A 8 6.33 -13.75 7.12
C ALA A 8 5.69 -12.55 6.42
N ALA A 9 6.36 -11.41 6.44
CA ALA A 9 6.14 -10.35 5.47
C ALA A 9 6.38 -11.00 4.12
N THR A 10 5.30 -11.43 3.46
CA THR A 10 5.37 -11.92 2.09
C THR A 10 5.74 -10.70 1.27
N ALA A 11 7.04 -10.51 1.10
CA ALA A 11 7.59 -9.51 0.22
C ALA A 11 6.90 -9.73 -1.13
N LEU A 12 6.07 -8.77 -1.54
CA LEU A 12 5.89 -8.50 -2.96
C LEU A 12 7.30 -8.43 -3.50
N VAL A 13 7.67 -9.38 -4.35
CA VAL A 13 8.98 -9.37 -5.02
C VAL A 13 9.04 -8.03 -5.74
N ALA A 14 9.77 -7.09 -5.14
CA ALA A 14 10.02 -5.80 -5.72
C ALA A 14 11.02 -6.04 -6.84
N PHE A 15 10.52 -6.15 -8.06
CA PHE A 15 11.38 -6.12 -9.23
C PHE A 15 12.02 -4.73 -9.30
N PRO A 16 13.34 -4.61 -9.41
CA PRO A 16 13.97 -3.34 -9.74
C PRO A 16 13.62 -3.07 -11.21
N LEU A 17 12.56 -2.30 -11.43
CA LEU A 17 12.19 -1.83 -12.75
C LEU A 17 12.90 -0.51 -12.96
N ALA A 18 13.85 -0.49 -13.91
CA ALA A 18 14.29 0.75 -14.52
C ALA A 18 13.04 1.48 -15.01
N ALA A 19 12.75 2.63 -14.38
CA ALA A 19 11.61 3.45 -14.71
C ALA A 19 11.77 3.96 -16.14
N SER A 20 11.06 3.32 -17.08
CA SER A 20 10.88 3.87 -18.42
C SER A 20 9.91 5.04 -18.30
N ALA A 21 10.31 6.23 -18.76
CA ALA A 21 9.54 7.47 -18.74
C ALA A 21 8.33 7.46 -19.71
N ALA A 22 7.77 6.30 -20.02
CA ALA A 22 6.64 6.14 -20.92
C ALA A 22 5.35 5.90 -20.12
N GLY A 23 4.64 6.99 -19.82
CA GLY A 23 3.26 6.94 -19.28
C GLY A 23 2.87 8.04 -18.27
N ASP A 24 3.55 9.19 -18.25
CA ASP A 24 3.42 10.23 -17.21
C ASP A 24 2.19 11.18 -17.36
N ALA A 25 1.22 10.89 -18.23
CA ALA A 25 -0.04 11.62 -18.18
C ALA A 25 -0.67 11.38 -16.81
N ALA A 26 -0.96 12.42 -16.02
CA ALA A 26 -1.57 12.25 -14.70
C ALA A 26 -2.83 11.39 -14.81
N ALA A 27 -2.94 10.35 -13.96
CA ALA A 27 -4.19 9.59 -13.88
C ALA A 27 -5.28 10.47 -13.27
N PRO A 28 -6.56 10.23 -13.58
CA PRO A 28 -7.66 10.92 -12.92
C PRO A 28 -7.55 10.79 -11.40
N ASP A 29 -8.06 11.78 -10.69
CA ASP A 29 -8.17 11.72 -9.24
C ASP A 29 -8.97 10.49 -8.81
N GLN A 30 -8.54 9.84 -7.72
CA GLN A 30 -9.24 8.68 -7.17
C GLN A 30 -9.32 8.77 -5.65
N ASN A 31 -10.43 8.28 -5.13
CA ASN A 31 -10.60 7.97 -3.72
C ASN A 31 -11.05 6.51 -3.69
N LEU A 32 -10.24 5.64 -3.10
CA LEU A 32 -10.43 4.20 -3.15
C LEU A 32 -10.50 3.64 -1.74
N ARG A 33 -11.34 2.64 -1.57
CA ARG A 33 -11.19 1.65 -0.51
C ARG A 33 -10.50 0.43 -1.09
N ILE A 34 -9.43 -0.02 -0.46
CA ILE A 34 -8.61 -1.14 -0.90
C ILE A 34 -8.75 -2.24 0.14
N GLN A 35 -9.34 -3.37 -0.24
CA GLN A 35 -9.51 -4.52 0.62
C GLN A 35 -8.40 -5.53 0.34
N HIS A 36 -7.77 -6.02 1.39
CA HIS A 36 -6.73 -7.03 1.36
C HIS A 36 -7.23 -8.33 1.96
N HIS A 37 -6.96 -9.43 1.28
CA HIS A 37 -7.16 -10.79 1.80
C HIS A 37 -5.92 -11.61 1.49
N MET A 38 -5.24 -12.06 2.53
CA MET A 38 -4.10 -12.97 2.41
C MET A 38 -4.43 -14.26 3.14
N MET A 39 -4.20 -15.39 2.49
CA MET A 39 -4.31 -16.71 3.08
C MET A 39 -3.04 -17.49 2.78
N SER A 40 -2.51 -18.19 3.79
CA SER A 40 -1.40 -19.12 3.62
C SER A 40 -1.61 -20.38 4.46
N ILE A 41 -1.12 -21.52 3.97
CA ILE A 41 -1.03 -22.78 4.71
C ILE A 41 0.46 -23.09 4.91
N GLY A 42 0.88 -23.10 6.16
CA GLY A 42 2.26 -23.38 6.54
C GLY A 42 2.62 -24.85 6.38
N LYS A 43 3.91 -25.17 6.49
CA LYS A 43 4.40 -26.57 6.51
C LYS A 43 3.89 -27.35 7.73
N ASP A 44 3.47 -26.63 8.77
CA ASP A 44 2.80 -27.13 9.97
C ASP A 44 1.33 -27.53 9.71
N GLY A 45 0.81 -27.33 8.50
CA GLY A 45 -0.59 -27.55 8.16
C GLY A 45 -1.52 -26.45 8.68
N VAL A 46 -0.98 -25.40 9.32
CA VAL A 46 -1.79 -24.33 9.90
C VAL A 46 -2.12 -23.30 8.82
N GLN A 47 -3.42 -23.06 8.65
CA GLN A 47 -3.92 -21.97 7.81
C GLN A 47 -3.92 -20.66 8.60
N ARG A 48 -3.36 -19.61 8.00
CA ARG A 48 -3.40 -18.24 8.50
C ARG A 48 -4.13 -17.38 7.47
N ASP A 49 -5.10 -16.60 7.93
CA ASP A 49 -5.94 -15.74 7.11
C ASP A 49 -5.92 -14.33 7.71
N SER A 50 -5.62 -13.33 6.87
CA SER A 50 -5.56 -11.91 7.25
C SER A 50 -6.47 -11.12 6.31
N ARG A 51 -7.30 -10.26 6.91
CA ARG A 51 -8.15 -9.31 6.18
C ARG A 51 -8.06 -7.94 6.81
N TYR A 52 -7.91 -6.93 5.97
CA TYR A 52 -7.98 -5.53 6.38
C TYR A 52 -8.36 -4.68 5.16
N ALA A 53 -8.63 -3.41 5.39
CA ALA A 53 -8.84 -2.46 4.32
C ALA A 53 -8.02 -1.19 4.57
N ASP A 54 -7.56 -0.57 3.50
CA ASP A 54 -6.94 0.74 3.50
C ASP A 54 -7.81 1.72 2.72
N LEU A 55 -7.72 3.00 3.08
CA LEU A 55 -8.23 4.12 2.31
C LEU A 55 -7.08 4.72 1.51
N MET A 56 -7.30 4.99 0.23
CA MET A 56 -6.35 5.66 -0.64
C MET A 56 -6.97 6.92 -1.24
N PHE A 57 -6.24 8.02 -1.20
CA PHE A 57 -6.60 9.25 -1.88
C PHE A 57 -5.46 9.66 -2.82
N ARG A 58 -5.76 9.76 -4.11
CA ARG A 58 -4.80 10.09 -5.16
C ARG A 58 -5.16 11.39 -5.84
N ARG A 59 -4.20 12.29 -5.93
CA ARG A 59 -4.19 13.48 -6.79
C ARG A 59 -2.87 13.51 -7.56
N ALA A 60 -2.77 14.31 -8.61
CA ALA A 60 -1.50 14.48 -9.33
C ALA A 60 -0.35 14.78 -8.34
N GLY A 61 0.71 13.97 -8.38
CA GLY A 61 1.88 14.11 -7.51
C GLY A 61 1.67 13.78 -6.02
N SER A 62 0.50 13.29 -5.60
CA SER A 62 0.22 12.98 -4.20
C SER A 62 -0.64 11.72 -4.03
N VAL A 63 -0.21 10.82 -3.16
CA VAL A 63 -0.95 9.64 -2.72
C VAL A 63 -0.96 9.59 -1.20
N TRP A 64 -2.15 9.45 -0.63
CA TRP A 64 -2.36 9.10 0.76
C TRP A 64 -2.82 7.67 0.87
N VAL A 65 -2.30 6.92 1.83
CA VAL A 65 -2.79 5.59 2.20
C VAL A 65 -2.90 5.53 3.72
N GLU A 66 -4.02 5.04 4.24
CA GLU A 66 -4.19 4.80 5.68
C GLU A 66 -5.02 3.56 5.95
N ARG A 67 -4.76 2.88 7.06
CA ARG A 67 -5.55 1.74 7.50
C ARG A 67 -6.97 2.19 7.83
N GLU A 68 -7.97 1.53 7.25
CA GLU A 68 -9.36 1.68 7.66
C GLU A 68 -9.57 0.91 8.98
N LEU A 69 -9.44 1.62 10.09
CA LEU A 69 -9.65 1.05 11.42
C LEU A 69 -11.14 1.02 11.80
N PRO A 70 -11.62 -0.09 12.40
CA PRO A 70 -12.91 -0.13 13.07
C PRO A 70 -13.06 1.03 14.08
N PRO A 71 -14.25 1.63 14.24
CA PRO A 71 -14.44 2.75 15.17
C PRO A 71 -13.90 2.49 16.57
N ALA A 72 -14.13 1.29 17.12
CA ALA A 72 -13.68 0.90 18.45
C ALA A 72 -12.15 0.88 18.61
N LEU A 73 -11.40 0.60 17.53
CA LEU A 73 -9.93 0.56 17.57
C LEU A 73 -9.28 1.90 17.22
N ARG A 74 -10.05 2.88 16.75
CA ARG A 74 -9.52 4.24 16.53
C ARG A 74 -9.18 4.92 17.84
N GLU A 75 -10.04 4.78 18.85
CA GLU A 75 -9.80 5.37 20.17
C GLU A 75 -8.53 4.81 20.81
N ASP A 76 -8.33 3.48 20.78
CA ASP A 76 -7.14 2.83 21.32
C ASP A 76 -5.85 3.24 20.58
N HIS A 77 -5.88 3.29 19.23
CA HIS A 77 -4.76 3.79 18.44
C HIS A 77 -4.42 5.26 18.73
N ASP A 78 -5.43 6.10 18.94
CA ASP A 78 -5.25 7.51 19.31
C ASP A 78 -4.66 7.63 20.73
N HIS A 79 -4.98 6.70 21.64
CA HIS A 79 -4.43 6.69 23.01
C HIS A 79 -2.96 6.26 23.09
N GLU A 80 -2.56 5.19 22.39
CA GLU A 80 -1.16 4.73 22.39
C GLU A 80 -0.20 5.76 21.79
N ALA A 81 -0.64 6.46 20.75
CA ALA A 81 0.13 7.55 20.18
C ALA A 81 0.31 8.69 21.20
N ARG A 82 -0.74 9.11 21.94
CA ARG A 82 -0.66 10.21 22.92
C ARG A 82 0.36 10.01 24.04
N GLU A 83 0.64 8.77 24.44
CA GLU A 83 1.62 8.49 25.50
C GLU A 83 3.07 8.55 25.04
N GLY A 84 3.34 8.89 23.78
CA GLY A 84 4.71 8.97 23.23
C GLY A 84 5.40 7.62 23.10
N LYS A 85 4.67 6.52 23.28
CA LYS A 85 5.18 5.13 23.24
C LYS A 85 5.23 4.56 21.83
N VAL A 86 5.50 5.37 20.81
CA VAL A 86 5.77 4.86 19.47
C VAL A 86 7.22 4.37 19.42
N HIS A 87 7.51 3.25 20.09
CA HIS A 87 8.81 2.59 20.04
C HIS A 87 8.85 1.65 18.84
N ILE A 88 9.40 2.15 17.73
CA ILE A 88 9.45 1.44 16.45
C ILE A 88 10.35 0.20 16.49
N GLY A 89 11.26 0.10 17.46
CA GLY A 89 12.25 -0.99 17.58
C GLY A 89 11.72 -2.36 17.99
N HIS A 90 10.48 -2.48 18.51
CA HIS A 90 9.97 -3.77 19.02
C HIS A 90 8.56 -4.17 18.55
N ALA A 91 7.82 -3.28 17.88
CA ALA A 91 6.46 -3.53 17.41
C ALA A 91 6.32 -3.26 15.89
N HIS A 92 6.87 -4.15 15.06
CA HIS A 92 6.74 -4.03 13.60
C HIS A 92 5.28 -4.12 13.10
N ALA A 93 4.35 -4.60 13.92
CA ALA A 93 2.94 -4.73 13.55
C ALA A 93 2.19 -3.38 13.56
N ASP A 94 2.52 -2.47 14.48
CA ASP A 94 1.70 -1.27 14.74
C ASP A 94 2.03 -0.12 13.79
N ASN A 95 3.25 -0.08 13.24
CA ASN A 95 3.67 0.97 12.30
C ASN A 95 2.98 0.90 10.93
N THR A 96 2.48 -0.27 10.52
CA THR A 96 1.76 -0.42 9.25
C THR A 96 0.35 0.18 9.25
N ALA A 97 -0.13 0.66 10.40
CA ALA A 97 -1.41 1.37 10.49
C ALA A 97 -1.27 2.89 10.34
N ALA A 98 -0.07 3.45 10.58
CA ALA A 98 0.16 4.88 10.46
C ALA A 98 -0.10 5.34 9.02
N PRO A 99 -0.83 6.45 8.81
CA PRO A 99 -1.04 6.96 7.47
C PRO A 99 0.27 7.33 6.79
N LEU A 100 0.38 6.97 5.51
CA LEU A 100 1.48 7.38 4.64
C LEU A 100 1.01 8.47 3.67
N TRP A 101 1.82 9.49 3.53
CA TRP A 101 1.71 10.49 2.49
C TRP A 101 2.93 10.41 1.56
N VAL A 102 2.70 9.88 0.36
CA VAL A 102 3.71 9.76 -0.70
C VAL A 102 3.51 10.90 -1.69
N ARG A 103 4.56 11.69 -1.91
CA ARG A 103 4.56 12.81 -2.86
C ARG A 103 5.58 12.56 -3.95
N ARG A 104 5.29 13.04 -5.16
CA ARG A 104 6.25 13.08 -6.27
C ARG A 104 6.27 14.46 -6.87
N ASP A 105 7.44 15.08 -6.89
CA ASP A 105 7.61 16.42 -7.47
C ASP A 105 7.69 16.38 -9.01
N ALA A 106 7.80 17.55 -9.63
CA ALA A 106 7.91 17.69 -11.08
C ALA A 106 9.24 17.14 -11.66
N ALA A 107 10.29 17.03 -10.85
CA ALA A 107 11.55 16.38 -11.23
C ALA A 107 11.47 14.84 -11.09
N GLY A 108 10.36 14.32 -10.55
CA GLY A 108 10.12 12.91 -10.33
C GLY A 108 10.70 12.37 -9.02
N LYS A 109 11.25 13.22 -8.15
CA LYS A 109 11.72 12.84 -6.81
C LYS A 109 10.52 12.43 -5.98
N VAL A 110 10.64 11.29 -5.31
CA VAL A 110 9.60 10.78 -4.40
C VAL A 110 9.99 11.09 -2.96
N GLU A 111 9.01 11.60 -2.21
CA GLU A 111 9.10 11.82 -0.77
C GLU A 111 8.04 10.98 -0.09
N VAL A 112 8.40 10.31 1.01
CA VAL A 112 7.50 9.49 1.80
C VAL A 112 7.46 10.06 3.21
N GLY A 113 6.26 10.39 3.68
CA GLY A 113 6.04 10.85 5.04
C GLY A 113 5.10 9.92 5.79
N MET A 114 5.49 9.53 7.00
CA MET A 114 4.60 8.86 7.95
C MET A 114 3.95 9.89 8.85
N VAL A 115 2.63 9.81 9.00
CA VAL A 115 1.85 10.81 9.71
C VAL A 115 1.56 10.34 11.13
N LEU A 116 2.02 11.12 12.09
CA LEU A 116 1.77 10.95 13.50
C LEU A 116 0.75 12.01 13.96
N ARG A 117 -0.54 11.67 13.86
CA ARG A 117 -1.65 12.63 14.07
C ARG A 117 -1.65 13.25 15.46
N GLU A 118 -1.47 12.43 16.49
CA GLU A 118 -1.50 12.85 17.89
C GLU A 118 -0.29 13.69 18.28
N GLN A 119 0.90 13.36 17.75
CA GLN A 119 2.11 14.17 17.95
C GLN A 119 2.12 15.42 17.07
N ARG A 120 1.17 15.54 16.13
CA ARG A 120 1.18 16.54 15.05
C ARG A 120 2.52 16.59 14.32
N LYS A 121 3.08 15.41 14.04
CA LYS A 121 4.35 15.24 13.32
C LYS A 121 4.14 14.57 11.97
N LEU A 122 4.92 15.01 10.98
CA LEU A 122 5.10 14.33 9.71
C LEU A 122 6.56 13.90 9.63
N ILE A 123 6.77 12.59 9.76
CA ILE A 123 8.09 11.98 9.84
C ILE A 123 8.53 11.61 8.43
N GLU A 124 9.62 12.20 7.96
CA GLU A 124 10.19 11.90 6.65
C GLU A 124 10.93 10.56 6.71
N ILE A 125 10.61 9.69 5.76
CA ILE A 125 11.14 8.33 5.67
C ILE A 125 12.20 8.32 4.59
N ASP A 126 13.42 7.93 4.95
CA ASP A 126 14.47 7.71 3.97
C ASP A 126 14.27 6.42 3.18
N ALA A 127 14.97 6.31 2.05
CA ALA A 127 14.82 5.17 1.15
C ALA A 127 15.25 3.83 1.75
N ALA A 128 16.17 3.82 2.73
CA ALA A 128 16.59 2.60 3.40
C ALA A 128 15.48 2.04 4.32
N ASN A 129 14.57 2.91 4.77
CA ASN A 129 13.50 2.58 5.70
C ASN A 129 12.11 2.44 5.06
N TYR A 130 11.98 2.61 3.73
CA TYR A 130 10.70 2.46 3.02
C TYR A 130 9.96 1.15 3.32
N GLY A 131 10.68 0.02 3.36
CA GLY A 131 10.09 -1.28 3.67
C GLY A 131 9.51 -1.36 5.08
N ASN A 132 10.08 -0.63 6.05
CA ASN A 132 9.66 -0.67 7.45
C ASN A 132 8.30 0.01 7.68
N VAL A 133 7.92 0.92 6.78
CA VAL A 133 6.64 1.63 6.83
C VAL A 133 5.62 1.10 5.81
N GLY A 134 5.97 0.06 5.04
CA GLY A 134 5.06 -0.53 4.05
C GLY A 134 5.06 0.15 2.68
N TYR A 135 6.00 1.06 2.41
CA TYR A 135 6.19 1.61 1.06
C TYR A 135 7.16 0.71 0.26
N SER A 136 6.74 0.30 -0.94
CA SER A 136 7.50 -0.66 -1.77
C SER A 136 8.69 -0.06 -2.54
N GLY A 137 8.98 1.24 -2.37
CA GLY A 137 9.97 1.93 -3.20
C GLY A 137 9.49 2.30 -4.61
N SER A 138 8.21 2.02 -4.94
CA SER A 138 7.63 2.30 -6.25
C SER A 138 6.50 3.33 -6.19
N TRP A 139 6.75 4.50 -6.78
CA TRP A 139 5.71 5.50 -7.03
C TRP A 139 4.57 4.90 -7.86
N ALA A 140 4.91 4.14 -8.91
CA ALA A 140 3.90 3.63 -9.81
C ALA A 140 2.94 2.64 -9.12
N ASN A 141 3.46 1.77 -8.26
CA ASN A 141 2.63 0.88 -7.46
C ASN A 141 1.77 1.63 -6.44
N SER A 142 2.24 2.75 -5.92
CA SER A 142 1.42 3.56 -4.98
C SER A 142 0.36 4.37 -5.72
N TYR A 143 0.68 4.90 -6.89
CA TYR A 143 -0.20 5.78 -7.66
C TYR A 143 -1.26 5.01 -8.46
N TRP A 144 -0.91 3.87 -9.06
CA TRP A 144 -1.82 3.09 -9.90
C TRP A 144 -2.22 1.74 -9.28
N LEU A 145 -1.74 1.42 -8.08
CA LEU A 145 -1.81 0.09 -7.41
C LEU A 145 -0.98 -1.00 -8.10
N VAL A 146 -0.69 -0.85 -9.38
CA VAL A 146 0.30 -1.60 -10.15
C VAL A 146 0.95 -0.66 -11.17
N ASP A 147 2.24 -0.81 -11.43
CA ASP A 147 2.91 -0.13 -12.53
C ASP A 147 2.22 -0.44 -13.89
N PRO A 148 1.61 0.56 -14.57
CA PRO A 148 0.98 0.34 -15.86
C PRO A 148 1.94 -0.24 -16.92
N ALA A 149 3.23 0.08 -16.83
CA ALA A 149 4.24 -0.45 -17.76
C ALA A 149 4.48 -1.95 -17.59
N SER A 150 4.06 -2.56 -16.47
CA SER A 150 4.10 -4.02 -16.32
C SER A 150 2.99 -4.71 -17.10
N LEU A 151 1.84 -4.05 -17.32
CA LEU A 151 0.68 -4.65 -17.98
C LEU A 151 0.97 -5.08 -19.42
N ALA A 152 1.83 -4.33 -20.12
CA ALA A 152 2.26 -4.65 -21.49
C ALA A 152 3.00 -5.99 -21.60
N ARG A 153 3.57 -6.48 -20.48
CA ARG A 153 4.29 -7.76 -20.40
C ARG A 153 3.38 -8.92 -19.99
N MET A 154 2.11 -8.66 -19.72
CA MET A 154 1.14 -9.65 -19.29
C MET A 154 0.26 -10.09 -20.48
N LYS A 155 -0.27 -11.32 -20.39
CA LYS A 155 -1.24 -11.84 -21.36
C LYS A 155 -2.59 -11.16 -21.15
N ASN A 156 -3.15 -10.56 -22.20
CA ASN A 156 -4.54 -10.09 -22.21
C ASN A 156 -5.50 -11.27 -22.14
N LEU A 157 -6.44 -11.23 -21.19
CA LEU A 157 -7.51 -12.21 -21.07
C LEU A 157 -8.81 -11.62 -21.61
N GLY A 158 -9.08 -11.87 -22.90
CA GLY A 158 -10.27 -11.37 -23.58
C GLY A 158 -10.23 -9.86 -23.84
N THR A 159 -11.34 -9.34 -24.35
CA THR A 159 -11.53 -7.91 -24.60
C THR A 159 -11.98 -7.19 -23.33
N ALA A 160 -11.68 -5.90 -23.25
CA ALA A 160 -12.12 -5.07 -22.14
C ALA A 160 -13.66 -5.04 -22.08
N GLY A 161 -14.22 -5.33 -20.90
CA GLY A 161 -15.65 -5.32 -20.65
C GLY A 161 -15.99 -4.34 -19.55
N LYS A 162 -17.00 -3.49 -19.75
CA LYS A 162 -17.45 -2.49 -18.75
C LYS A 162 -16.32 -1.59 -18.21
N GLY A 163 -15.36 -1.23 -19.07
CA GLY A 163 -14.19 -0.42 -18.69
C GLY A 163 -13.12 -1.15 -17.88
N VAL A 164 -13.11 -2.48 -17.89
CA VAL A 164 -12.10 -3.30 -17.21
C VAL A 164 -11.39 -4.22 -18.21
N GLN A 165 -10.06 -4.15 -18.26
CA GLN A 165 -9.21 -5.09 -19.00
C GLN A 165 -8.56 -6.07 -18.03
N ARG A 166 -8.60 -7.37 -18.35
CA ARG A 166 -7.97 -8.41 -17.53
C ARG A 166 -6.63 -8.84 -18.12
N TYR A 167 -5.66 -9.03 -17.24
CA TYR A 167 -4.30 -9.46 -17.54
C TYR A 167 -3.91 -10.67 -16.68
N GLU A 168 -3.05 -11.53 -17.22
CA GLU A 168 -2.45 -12.66 -16.50
C GLU A 168 -0.96 -12.77 -16.80
N LEU A 169 -0.17 -13.08 -15.78
CA LEU A 169 1.24 -13.39 -15.88
C LEU A 169 1.53 -14.65 -15.07
N GLN A 170 2.21 -15.62 -15.68
CA GLN A 170 2.77 -16.74 -14.93
C GLN A 170 4.04 -16.27 -14.22
N GLN A 171 4.11 -16.53 -12.91
CA GLN A 171 5.23 -16.18 -12.04
C GLN A 171 5.79 -17.43 -11.40
N GLY A 172 6.79 -18.05 -12.06
CA GLY A 172 7.31 -19.35 -11.66
C GLY A 172 6.20 -20.39 -11.62
N ALA A 173 6.01 -21.03 -10.45
CA ALA A 173 4.93 -21.97 -10.22
C ALA A 173 3.63 -21.30 -9.69
N GLY A 174 3.40 -20.03 -9.98
CA GLY A 174 2.21 -19.29 -9.56
C GLY A 174 1.66 -18.40 -10.67
N THR A 175 0.55 -17.75 -10.39
CA THR A 175 -0.14 -16.88 -11.34
C THR A 175 -0.46 -15.55 -10.69
N LEU A 176 -0.22 -14.46 -11.42
CA LEU A 176 -0.66 -13.10 -11.11
C LEU A 176 -1.76 -12.70 -12.09
N ARG A 177 -2.91 -12.29 -11.59
CA ARG A 177 -4.03 -11.73 -12.37
C ARG A 177 -4.31 -10.31 -11.95
N ILE A 178 -4.60 -9.47 -12.94
CA ILE A 178 -4.92 -8.05 -12.72
C ILE A 178 -6.18 -7.71 -13.50
N ASP A 179 -7.16 -7.14 -12.81
CA ASP A 179 -8.30 -6.46 -13.42
C ASP A 179 -8.03 -4.95 -13.38
N TRP A 180 -7.76 -4.37 -14.54
CA TRP A 180 -7.37 -2.97 -14.71
C TRP A 180 -8.55 -2.09 -15.12
N ASP A 181 -8.82 -1.03 -14.36
CA ASP A 181 -9.78 0.02 -14.74
C ASP A 181 -9.17 0.91 -15.83
N THR A 182 -9.74 0.90 -17.04
CA THR A 182 -9.21 1.68 -18.15
C THR A 182 -9.48 3.18 -18.02
N ALA A 183 -10.59 3.57 -17.38
CA ALA A 183 -10.99 4.96 -17.23
C ALA A 183 -10.34 5.59 -16.00
N GLY A 184 -10.47 4.92 -14.86
CA GLY A 184 -9.88 5.35 -13.59
C GLY A 184 -8.36 5.15 -13.53
N ARG A 185 -7.80 4.31 -14.41
CA ARG A 185 -6.37 3.96 -14.45
C ARG A 185 -5.87 3.52 -13.08
N TYR A 186 -6.33 2.37 -12.62
CA TYR A 186 -5.82 1.69 -11.42
C TYR A 186 -6.20 0.20 -11.48
N ALA A 187 -5.51 -0.64 -10.71
CA ALA A 187 -5.92 -2.04 -10.55
C ALA A 187 -7.15 -2.16 -9.65
N ARG A 188 -8.30 -2.58 -10.20
CA ARG A 188 -9.50 -2.93 -9.41
C ARG A 188 -9.31 -4.22 -8.64
N LYS A 189 -8.55 -5.16 -9.19
CA LYS A 189 -8.22 -6.41 -8.51
C LYS A 189 -6.80 -6.84 -8.87
N ILE A 190 -6.04 -7.24 -7.87
CA ILE A 190 -4.78 -7.96 -8.02
C ILE A 190 -4.94 -9.29 -7.29
N GLU A 191 -4.68 -10.40 -7.96
CA GLU A 191 -4.77 -11.72 -7.39
C GLU A 191 -3.49 -12.49 -7.70
N GLN A 192 -2.76 -12.88 -6.65
CA GLN A 192 -1.60 -13.75 -6.74
C GLN A 192 -1.94 -15.09 -6.08
N ARG A 193 -1.68 -16.18 -6.79
CA ARG A 193 -1.84 -17.54 -6.26
C ARG A 193 -0.61 -18.38 -6.58
N ASN A 194 -0.23 -19.26 -5.67
CA ASN A 194 0.70 -20.33 -6.01
C ASN A 194 -0.03 -21.53 -6.63
N ALA A 195 0.68 -22.38 -7.37
CA ALA A 195 0.08 -23.54 -8.05
C ALA A 195 -0.51 -24.57 -7.08
N ARG A 196 -0.01 -24.62 -5.84
CA ARG A 196 -0.46 -25.56 -4.81
C ARG A 196 -1.73 -25.10 -4.08
N GLY A 197 -2.22 -23.89 -4.33
CA GLY A 197 -3.35 -23.30 -3.62
C GLY A 197 -3.10 -23.02 -2.13
N THR A 198 -1.85 -23.17 -1.65
CA THR A 198 -1.48 -22.94 -0.25
C THR A 198 -1.16 -21.49 0.06
N SER A 199 -1.20 -20.61 -0.94
CA SER A 199 -1.03 -19.17 -0.77
C SER A 199 -1.90 -18.42 -1.76
N ILE A 200 -2.68 -17.48 -1.25
CA ILE A 200 -3.49 -16.56 -2.04
C ILE A 200 -3.32 -15.16 -1.44
N ASN A 201 -3.04 -14.18 -2.28
CA ASN A 201 -3.10 -12.77 -1.94
C ASN A 201 -4.04 -12.08 -2.92
N VAL A 202 -5.11 -11.48 -2.40
CA VAL A 202 -6.10 -10.73 -3.18
C VAL A 202 -6.18 -9.33 -2.63
N MET A 203 -5.99 -8.36 -3.53
CA MET A 203 -6.28 -6.96 -3.28
C MET A 203 -7.44 -6.54 -4.20
N THR A 204 -8.46 -5.89 -3.65
CA THR A 204 -9.59 -5.34 -4.44
C THR A 204 -9.76 -3.87 -4.11
N ALA A 205 -9.81 -3.02 -5.13
CA ALA A 205 -10.01 -1.59 -4.99
C ALA A 205 -11.37 -1.16 -5.56
N SER A 206 -12.11 -0.38 -4.78
CA SER A 206 -13.41 0.19 -5.16
C SER A 206 -13.42 1.70 -4.92
N VAL A 207 -14.02 2.45 -5.84
CA VAL A 207 -14.20 3.89 -5.69
C VAL A 207 -15.13 4.20 -4.50
N ILE A 208 -14.74 5.19 -3.70
CA ILE A 208 -15.54 5.76 -2.61
C ILE A 208 -15.79 7.26 -2.83
N PRO A 209 -16.81 7.85 -2.18
CA PRO A 209 -17.02 9.30 -2.23
C PRO A 209 -15.77 10.07 -1.77
N ALA A 210 -15.56 11.25 -2.36
CA ALA A 210 -14.50 12.14 -1.90
C ALA A 210 -14.78 12.60 -0.46
N PRO A 211 -13.74 12.70 0.39
CA PRO A 211 -13.91 13.29 1.72
C PRO A 211 -14.14 14.79 1.58
N LYS A 212 -14.81 15.41 2.57
CA LYS A 212 -15.02 16.87 2.61
C LYS A 212 -13.70 17.64 2.56
N THR A 213 -12.67 17.10 3.19
CA THR A 213 -11.32 17.64 3.21
C THR A 213 -10.35 16.48 2.99
N LEU A 214 -9.41 16.67 2.07
CA LEU A 214 -8.36 15.68 1.82
C LEU A 214 -7.47 15.54 3.06
N PRO A 215 -7.03 14.32 3.41
CA PRO A 215 -6.36 14.08 4.69
C PRO A 215 -5.03 14.83 4.82
N TRP A 216 -4.29 15.03 3.73
CA TRP A 216 -3.04 15.79 3.79
C TRP A 216 -3.23 17.28 4.09
N LYS A 217 -4.41 17.86 3.82
CA LYS A 217 -4.70 19.25 4.21
C LYS A 217 -4.68 19.44 5.72
N ALA A 218 -5.01 18.41 6.49
CA ALA A 218 -4.94 18.46 7.94
C ALA A 218 -3.50 18.45 8.48
N VAL A 219 -2.52 18.01 7.68
CA VAL A 219 -1.13 17.80 8.12
C VAL A 219 -0.14 18.81 7.54
N GLU A 220 -0.57 19.76 6.71
CA GLU A 220 0.31 20.78 6.12
C GLU A 220 1.03 21.61 7.19
N GLY A 221 0.42 21.81 8.36
CA GLY A 221 0.99 22.52 9.51
C GLY A 221 1.57 21.62 10.60
N TYR A 222 1.87 20.35 10.31
CA TYR A 222 2.55 19.47 11.25
C TYR A 222 4.05 19.77 11.29
N GLU A 223 4.65 19.57 12.47
CA GLU A 223 6.11 19.62 12.63
C GLU A 223 6.75 18.51 11.79
N ARG A 224 7.90 18.79 11.18
CA ARG A 224 8.68 17.80 10.44
C ARG A 224 9.70 17.16 11.37
N GLY A 225 9.87 15.85 11.25
CA GLY A 225 10.92 15.10 11.93
C GLY A 225 11.47 14.03 11.00
N ASP A 226 12.53 13.36 11.44
CA ASP A 226 13.19 12.32 10.67
C ASP A 226 12.87 10.94 11.27
N TYR A 227 12.88 9.90 10.43
CA TYR A 227 12.61 8.54 10.90
C TYR A 227 13.57 8.07 12.00
N SER A 228 14.81 8.58 12.01
CA SER A 228 15.80 8.33 13.06
C SER A 228 15.31 8.74 14.46
N ASP A 229 14.48 9.80 14.55
CA ASP A 229 13.95 10.31 15.83
C ASP A 229 13.02 9.29 16.53
N LEU A 230 12.62 8.23 15.82
CA LEU A 230 11.76 7.15 16.34
C LEU A 230 12.55 5.87 16.69
N LEU A 231 13.87 5.86 16.45
CA LEU A 231 14.74 4.71 16.69
C LEU A 231 15.54 4.83 17.99
N ASP A 232 15.59 6.03 18.57
CA ASP A 232 16.26 6.35 19.84
C ASP A 232 15.35 6.09 21.06
#